data_AF-A0A924DKS1-F1
#
_entry.id   AF-A0A924DKS1-F1
#
_cell.length_a   1.000
_cell.length_b   1.000
_cell.length_c   1.000
_cell.angle_alpha   90.00
_cell.angle_beta   90.00
_cell.angle_gamma   90.00
#
_symmetry.space_group_name_H-M   'P 1'
#
loop_
_entity.id
_entity.type
_entity.pdbx_description
1 polymer ?
#
loop_
_entity_poly.entity_id
_entity_poly.type
_entity_poly.pdbx_seq_one_letter_code
_entity_poly.pdbx_strand_id
1 'polypeptide(L)'
;MVESSRAKINFTKLTSQELSSKIALLVSNHDRVIFWKSSPRYFEGQASSFEVKNHIYLTLERVGIPIRVMNETICLNFTLNEIDYYLRGKVVDQTDDDPKIKIELEEHCFRVEKRSRERLLTYPVYEVYAYLKFQKANNPNVIFFNKGEQKTRDFFSEIDNLQKNKIAVMSQDLYAGDEEDLIGFRVEDLSSNGLSFFASAKEKELVLDELQKVSFSLVLNFEMQVFNLEEAVIVYKMNYINAQFSGVPMYKIGINFKHSPNLKRKIEDVSGITIDLVDYQKEFEEFIKNE
;
A
#
# COMPACT_ATOMS: atom_id res chain seq x y z
N MET A 1 24.53 24.85 -2.29
CA MET A 1 23.70 24.02 -3.18
C MET A 1 23.51 22.70 -2.47
N VAL A 2 22.30 22.42 -2.00
CA VAL A 2 22.00 21.19 -1.27
C VAL A 2 21.65 20.16 -2.33
N GLU A 3 22.50 19.14 -2.50
CA GLU A 3 22.14 17.96 -3.29
C GLU A 3 20.89 17.37 -2.67
N SER A 4 19.78 17.46 -3.40
CA SER A 4 18.57 16.71 -3.10
C SER A 4 18.96 15.23 -3.11
N SER A 5 18.99 14.63 -1.92
CA SER A 5 19.17 13.19 -1.75
C SER A 5 17.96 12.48 -2.32
N ARG A 6 17.93 12.28 -3.65
CA ARG A 6 16.94 11.42 -4.30
C ARG A 6 16.99 10.05 -3.62
N ALA A 7 15.83 9.55 -3.20
CA ALA A 7 15.70 8.21 -2.67
C ALA A 7 16.17 7.20 -3.74
N LYS A 8 17.34 6.58 -3.52
CA LYS A 8 17.91 5.60 -4.44
C LYS A 8 17.04 4.33 -4.38
N ILE A 9 16.48 3.91 -5.51
CA ILE A 9 15.72 2.65 -5.59
C ILE A 9 16.65 1.49 -5.21
N ASN A 10 16.18 0.62 -4.32
CA ASN A 10 16.93 -0.55 -3.91
C ASN A 10 16.58 -1.75 -4.80
N PHE A 11 17.45 -2.04 -5.77
CA PHE A 11 17.37 -3.25 -6.60
C PHE A 11 18.03 -4.42 -5.87
N THR A 12 17.23 -5.41 -5.45
CA THR A 12 17.77 -6.62 -4.81
C THR A 12 17.96 -7.71 -5.85
N LYS A 13 19.22 -8.14 -6.02
CA LYS A 13 19.60 -9.21 -6.95
C LYS A 13 19.09 -10.57 -6.47
N LEU A 14 18.49 -11.33 -7.38
CA LEU A 14 18.02 -12.69 -7.16
C LEU A 14 19.05 -13.71 -7.67
N THR A 15 18.98 -14.92 -7.14
CA THR A 15 19.72 -16.08 -7.64
C THR A 15 19.05 -16.67 -8.90
N SER A 16 19.81 -17.41 -9.71
CA SER A 16 19.28 -18.06 -10.93
C SER A 16 18.17 -19.08 -10.64
N GLN A 17 18.19 -19.71 -9.46
CA GLN A 17 17.14 -20.64 -9.00
C GLN A 17 15.84 -19.90 -8.63
N GLU A 18 15.95 -18.73 -8.01
CA GLU A 18 14.79 -17.89 -7.74
C GLU A 18 14.19 -17.34 -9.04
N LEU A 19 15.04 -16.88 -9.98
CA LEU A 19 14.61 -16.42 -11.29
C LEU A 19 13.79 -17.48 -12.03
N SER A 20 14.29 -18.71 -12.13
CA SER A 20 13.57 -19.78 -12.84
C SER A 20 12.20 -20.07 -12.21
N SER A 21 12.12 -20.05 -10.88
CA SER A 21 10.86 -20.23 -10.15
C SER A 21 9.87 -19.08 -10.42
N LYS A 22 10.34 -17.84 -10.52
CA LYS A 22 9.49 -16.67 -10.84
C LYS A 22 9.00 -16.70 -12.29
N ILE A 23 9.86 -17.06 -13.24
CA ILE A 23 9.48 -17.21 -14.65
C ILE A 23 8.47 -18.34 -14.84
N ALA A 24 8.63 -19.46 -14.12
CA ALA A 24 7.65 -20.55 -14.14
C ALA A 24 6.26 -20.07 -13.68
N LEU A 25 6.20 -19.27 -12.61
CA LEU A 25 4.95 -18.71 -12.11
C LEU A 25 4.34 -17.71 -13.11
N LEU A 26 5.16 -16.81 -13.66
CA LEU A 26 4.78 -15.84 -14.69
C LEU A 26 4.12 -16.51 -15.90
N VAL A 27 4.73 -17.59 -16.39
CA VAL A 27 4.22 -18.39 -17.52
C VAL A 27 2.94 -19.12 -17.14
N SER A 28 2.88 -19.74 -15.95
CA SER A 28 1.70 -20.47 -15.48
C SER A 28 0.45 -19.58 -15.39
N ASN A 29 0.63 -18.29 -15.09
CA ASN A 29 -0.46 -17.32 -14.97
C ASN A 29 -0.78 -16.63 -16.29
N HIS A 30 0.03 -16.84 -17.34
CA HIS A 30 -0.01 -16.03 -18.57
C HIS A 30 0.08 -14.52 -18.30
N ASP A 31 0.93 -14.17 -17.33
CA ASP A 31 1.06 -12.80 -16.85
C ASP A 31 1.65 -11.87 -17.91
N ARG A 32 1.27 -10.60 -17.80
CA ARG A 32 1.73 -9.53 -18.67
C ARG A 32 3.21 -9.22 -18.37
N VAL A 33 3.98 -9.07 -19.45
CA VAL A 33 5.37 -8.63 -19.42
C VAL A 33 5.50 -7.34 -20.22
N ILE A 34 6.09 -6.33 -19.60
CA ILE A 34 6.47 -5.07 -20.25
C ILE A 34 7.94 -5.20 -20.65
N PHE A 35 8.30 -4.75 -21.85
CA PHE A 35 9.69 -4.72 -22.26
C PHE A 35 10.00 -3.48 -23.10
N TRP A 36 11.26 -3.04 -23.05
CA TRP A 36 11.72 -1.83 -23.72
C TRP A 36 13.21 -1.92 -24.05
N LYS A 37 13.64 -1.15 -25.05
CA LYS A 37 15.06 -0.94 -25.36
C LYS A 37 15.60 0.33 -24.67
N SER A 38 14.78 1.38 -24.63
CA SER A 38 15.07 2.65 -23.99
C SER A 38 13.76 3.30 -23.54
N SER A 39 13.69 3.72 -22.28
CA SER A 39 12.61 4.56 -21.75
C SER A 39 12.49 5.85 -22.57
N PRO A 40 11.27 6.37 -22.81
CA PRO A 40 9.98 5.96 -22.23
C PRO A 40 9.16 5.00 -23.09
N ARG A 41 9.70 4.52 -24.23
CA ARG A 41 8.95 3.70 -25.17
C ARG A 41 9.02 2.23 -24.78
N TYR A 42 7.89 1.66 -24.38
CA TYR A 42 7.76 0.25 -24.03
C TYR A 42 6.71 -0.47 -24.90
N PHE A 43 6.78 -1.80 -24.85
CA PHE A 43 5.85 -2.72 -25.49
C PHE A 43 5.40 -3.77 -24.47
N GLU A 44 4.37 -4.53 -24.83
CA GLU A 44 3.74 -5.50 -23.95
C GLU A 44 3.60 -6.85 -24.67
N GLY A 45 3.71 -7.93 -23.90
CA GLY A 45 3.44 -9.29 -24.33
C GLY A 45 2.94 -10.14 -23.16
N GLN A 46 2.45 -11.33 -23.45
CA GLN A 46 2.03 -12.31 -22.45
C GLN A 46 3.03 -13.46 -22.38
N ALA A 47 3.45 -13.85 -21.18
CA ALA A 47 4.33 -15.00 -21.01
C ALA A 47 3.61 -16.30 -21.41
N SER A 48 4.18 -17.06 -22.36
CA SER A 48 3.53 -18.27 -22.88
C SER A 48 4.30 -19.56 -22.59
N SER A 49 5.63 -19.51 -22.60
CA SER A 49 6.47 -20.66 -22.31
C SER A 49 7.87 -20.25 -21.83
N PHE A 50 8.55 -21.15 -21.14
CA PHE A 50 9.96 -21.00 -20.82
C PHE A 50 10.72 -22.32 -21.00
N GLU A 51 12.01 -22.22 -21.34
CA GLU A 51 12.93 -23.36 -21.45
C GLU A 51 14.16 -23.10 -20.59
N VAL A 52 14.60 -24.11 -19.84
CA VAL A 52 15.88 -24.05 -19.10
C VAL A 52 16.85 -25.02 -19.76
N LYS A 53 17.89 -24.49 -20.38
CA LYS A 53 19.03 -25.27 -20.92
C LYS A 53 20.29 -24.85 -20.17
N ASN A 54 21.23 -24.20 -20.87
CA ASN A 54 22.34 -23.48 -20.23
C ASN A 54 21.93 -22.08 -19.76
N HIS A 55 20.96 -21.48 -20.45
CA HIS A 55 20.31 -20.22 -20.09
C HIS A 55 18.79 -20.43 -20.01
N ILE A 56 18.11 -19.47 -19.40
CA ILE A 56 16.65 -19.44 -19.34
C ILE A 56 16.14 -18.69 -20.57
N TYR A 57 15.27 -19.33 -21.34
CA TYR A 57 14.59 -18.69 -22.47
C TYR A 57 13.14 -18.45 -22.11
N LEU A 58 12.64 -17.23 -22.36
CA LEU A 58 11.24 -16.84 -22.18
C LEU A 58 10.62 -16.53 -23.55
N THR A 59 9.45 -17.10 -23.81
CA THR A 59 8.64 -16.79 -24.99
C THR A 59 7.48 -15.89 -24.59
N LEU A 60 7.36 -14.75 -25.26
CA LEU A 60 6.20 -13.87 -25.14
C LEU A 60 5.32 -13.99 -26.39
N GLU A 61 4.01 -14.01 -26.17
CA GLU A 61 2.95 -14.04 -27.20
C GLU A 61 2.13 -12.74 -27.18
N ARG A 62 1.33 -12.53 -28.23
CA ARG A 62 0.46 -11.35 -28.40
C ARG A 62 1.24 -10.04 -28.36
N VAL A 63 2.43 -10.08 -28.95
CA VAL A 63 3.41 -9.02 -28.88
C VAL A 63 3.11 -7.97 -29.95
N GLY A 64 2.64 -6.79 -29.53
CA GLY A 64 2.30 -5.68 -30.43
C GLY A 64 3.48 -4.80 -30.81
N ILE A 65 4.59 -5.36 -31.35
CA ILE A 65 5.76 -4.53 -31.72
C ILE A 65 5.71 -4.17 -33.22
N PRO A 66 5.69 -2.88 -33.58
CA PRO A 66 5.75 -2.42 -34.97
C PRO A 66 7.19 -2.38 -35.54
N ILE A 67 8.17 -2.97 -34.85
CA ILE A 67 9.61 -2.82 -35.10
C ILE A 67 10.31 -4.16 -34.85
N ARG A 68 11.27 -4.53 -35.69
CA ARG A 68 12.11 -5.71 -35.50
C ARG A 68 13.19 -5.41 -34.47
N VAL A 69 13.24 -6.18 -33.39
CA VAL A 69 14.20 -6.06 -32.27
C VAL A 69 15.11 -7.28 -32.16
N MET A 70 15.25 -8.02 -33.25
CA MET A 70 16.04 -9.25 -33.31
C MET A 70 17.52 -8.98 -33.01
N ASN A 71 18.13 -9.83 -32.17
CA ASN A 71 19.51 -9.72 -31.65
C ASN A 71 19.77 -8.53 -30.71
N GLU A 72 18.75 -7.75 -30.37
CA GLU A 72 18.89 -6.62 -29.45
C GLU A 72 18.76 -7.07 -28.00
N THR A 73 19.48 -6.39 -27.10
CA THR A 73 19.25 -6.50 -25.66
C THR A 73 18.12 -5.57 -25.27
N ILE A 74 17.14 -6.12 -24.55
CA ILE A 74 15.97 -5.41 -24.03
C ILE A 74 15.91 -5.56 -22.53
N CYS A 75 15.32 -4.57 -21.87
CA CYS A 75 14.90 -4.65 -20.49
C CYS A 75 13.49 -5.21 -20.43
N LEU A 76 13.22 -6.02 -19.41
CA LEU A 76 11.92 -6.61 -19.13
C LEU A 76 11.48 -6.22 -17.72
N ASN A 77 10.17 -6.03 -17.56
CA ASN A 77 9.50 -5.85 -16.28
C ASN A 77 8.24 -6.71 -16.22
N PHE A 78 8.03 -7.33 -15.07
CA PHE A 78 6.80 -8.01 -14.74
C PHE A 78 6.51 -7.89 -13.24
N THR A 79 5.25 -8.06 -12.87
CA THR A 79 4.80 -7.92 -11.48
C THR A 79 4.25 -9.26 -11.00
N LEU A 80 4.74 -9.76 -9.87
CA LEU A 80 4.18 -10.94 -9.19
C LEU A 80 3.93 -10.59 -7.72
N ASN A 81 2.69 -10.79 -7.26
CA ASN A 81 2.28 -10.51 -5.88
C ASN A 81 2.66 -9.09 -5.41
N GLU A 82 2.35 -8.06 -6.21
CA GLU A 82 2.68 -6.64 -5.95
C GLU A 82 4.19 -6.30 -5.90
N ILE A 83 5.07 -7.24 -6.24
CA ILE A 83 6.52 -7.02 -6.35
C ILE A 83 6.88 -6.92 -7.83
N ASP A 84 7.64 -5.89 -8.19
CA ASP A 84 8.14 -5.72 -9.55
C ASP A 84 9.50 -6.36 -9.71
N TYR A 85 9.69 -7.03 -10.83
CA TYR A 85 10.93 -7.67 -11.22
C TYR A 85 11.44 -7.00 -12.47
N TYR A 86 12.74 -6.76 -12.51
CA TYR A 86 13.45 -6.12 -13.61
C TYR A 86 14.63 -7.00 -14.02
N LEU A 87 14.78 -7.22 -15.31
CA LEU A 87 15.86 -8.03 -15.85
C LEU A 87 16.18 -7.61 -17.28
N ARG A 88 17.31 -8.10 -17.79
CA ARG A 88 17.68 -7.98 -19.19
C ARG A 88 17.58 -9.31 -19.90
N GLY A 89 17.36 -9.24 -21.19
CA GLY A 89 17.43 -10.41 -22.06
C GLY A 89 17.73 -10.00 -23.49
N LYS A 90 18.32 -10.93 -24.24
CA LYS A 90 18.60 -10.77 -25.67
C LYS A 90 17.49 -11.43 -26.47
N VAL A 91 16.92 -10.71 -27.42
CA VAL A 91 15.95 -11.29 -28.35
C VAL A 91 16.69 -12.24 -29.29
N VAL A 92 16.38 -13.54 -29.22
CA VAL A 92 17.00 -14.61 -30.01
C VAL A 92 16.13 -15.07 -31.18
N ASP A 93 14.82 -14.81 -31.11
CA ASP A 93 13.89 -15.08 -32.21
C ASP A 93 12.73 -14.09 -32.18
N GLN A 94 12.23 -13.73 -33.36
CA GLN A 94 11.06 -12.88 -33.56
C GLN A 94 10.37 -13.30 -34.85
N THR A 95 9.14 -13.77 -34.73
CA THR A 95 8.35 -14.26 -35.87
C THR A 95 7.41 -13.15 -36.35
N ASP A 96 7.35 -12.94 -37.67
CA ASP A 96 6.51 -11.90 -38.28
C ASP A 96 5.04 -12.39 -38.47
N ASP A 97 4.84 -13.70 -38.68
CA ASP A 97 3.52 -14.30 -38.97
C ASP A 97 2.70 -14.65 -37.71
N ASP A 98 3.36 -14.80 -36.57
CA ASP A 98 2.78 -15.06 -35.26
C ASP A 98 3.52 -14.16 -34.28
N PRO A 99 2.87 -13.18 -33.61
CA PRO A 99 3.53 -12.14 -32.82
C PRO A 99 4.12 -12.71 -31.54
N LYS A 100 5.22 -13.43 -31.72
CA LYS A 100 5.99 -14.17 -30.73
C LYS A 100 7.42 -13.67 -30.75
N ILE A 101 7.96 -13.48 -29.55
CA ILE A 101 9.39 -13.21 -29.37
C ILE A 101 9.95 -14.22 -28.38
N LYS A 102 11.12 -14.76 -28.70
CA LYS A 102 11.90 -15.61 -27.80
C LYS A 102 13.10 -14.81 -27.29
N ILE A 103 13.26 -14.80 -25.98
CA ILE A 103 14.23 -13.95 -25.27
C ILE A 103 15.12 -14.86 -24.43
N GLU A 104 16.43 -14.78 -24.64
CA GLU A 104 17.43 -15.38 -23.76
C GLU A 104 17.67 -14.44 -22.58
N LEU A 105 17.30 -14.86 -21.36
CA LEU A 105 17.39 -14.04 -20.16
C LEU A 105 18.82 -14.03 -19.62
N GLU A 106 19.28 -12.85 -19.18
CA GLU A 106 20.53 -12.73 -18.44
C GLU A 106 20.38 -13.33 -17.03
N GLU A 107 21.49 -13.76 -16.42
CA GLU A 107 21.49 -14.42 -15.11
C GLU A 107 20.95 -13.54 -13.98
N HIS A 108 21.05 -12.22 -14.14
CA HIS A 108 20.72 -11.26 -13.11
C HIS A 108 19.28 -10.76 -13.25
N CYS A 109 18.45 -11.10 -12.27
CA CYS A 109 17.13 -10.54 -12.08
C CYS A 109 17.10 -9.73 -10.79
N PHE A 110 16.47 -8.57 -10.85
CA PHE A 110 16.40 -7.62 -9.75
C PHE A 110 14.96 -7.48 -9.32
N ARG A 111 14.67 -7.81 -8.07
CA ARG A 111 13.39 -7.43 -7.47
C ARG A 111 13.48 -5.99 -6.99
N VAL A 112 12.44 -5.24 -7.30
CA VAL A 112 12.12 -3.96 -6.69
C VAL A 112 10.83 -4.19 -5.94
N GLU A 113 10.94 -4.22 -4.62
CA GLU A 113 9.77 -3.92 -3.81
C GLU A 113 9.51 -2.44 -4.02
N LYS A 114 8.56 -2.13 -4.91
CA LYS A 114 8.00 -0.79 -4.93
C LYS A 114 7.58 -0.54 -3.49
N ARG A 115 8.19 0.47 -2.87
CA ARG A 115 7.56 1.14 -1.74
C ARG A 115 6.35 1.87 -2.31
N SER A 116 5.35 1.12 -2.80
CA SER A 116 4.07 1.62 -3.30
C SER A 116 3.29 2.34 -2.19
N ARG A 117 3.79 2.24 -0.96
CA ARG A 117 3.26 2.82 0.26
C ARG A 117 4.43 3.39 1.03
N GLU A 118 5.03 4.48 0.55
CA GLU A 118 5.73 5.32 1.52
C GLU A 118 4.69 5.74 2.55
N ARG A 119 4.87 5.18 3.74
CA ARG A 119 4.08 5.51 4.89
C ARG A 119 4.79 6.67 5.57
N LEU A 120 4.11 7.79 5.66
CA LEU A 120 4.52 8.87 6.52
C LEU A 120 4.41 8.36 7.95
N LEU A 121 5.54 8.28 8.66
CA LEU A 121 5.52 8.10 10.10
C LEU A 121 5.02 9.43 10.70
N THR A 122 3.81 9.42 11.23
CA THR A 122 3.14 10.63 11.71
C THR A 122 3.50 10.94 13.15
N TYR A 123 3.69 9.94 14.00
CA TYR A 123 4.14 10.17 15.38
C TYR A 123 5.68 10.19 15.47
N PRO A 124 6.28 11.08 16.29
CA PRO A 124 5.66 12.15 17.08
C PRO A 124 5.50 13.48 16.34
N VAL A 125 5.92 13.56 15.07
CA VAL A 125 6.18 14.81 14.36
C VAL A 125 4.91 15.54 13.90
N TYR A 126 3.95 14.82 13.32
CA TYR A 126 2.76 15.37 12.66
C TYR A 126 1.51 15.11 13.47
N GLU A 127 0.66 16.13 13.58
CA GLU A 127 -0.63 16.01 14.26
C GLU A 127 -1.70 15.36 13.40
N VAL A 128 -1.72 14.01 13.40
CA VAL A 128 -2.65 13.21 12.62
C VAL A 128 -3.55 12.35 13.51
N TYR A 129 -4.86 12.52 13.38
CA TYR A 129 -5.87 11.77 14.12
C TYR A 129 -6.89 11.12 13.18
N ALA A 130 -7.22 9.87 13.44
CA ALA A 130 -8.26 9.13 12.75
C ALA A 130 -9.50 9.03 13.65
N TYR A 131 -10.64 9.46 13.14
CA TYR A 131 -11.93 9.39 13.81
C TYR A 131 -12.82 8.37 13.12
N LEU A 132 -13.34 7.42 13.90
CA LEU A 132 -14.27 6.41 13.42
C LEU A 132 -15.67 6.79 13.89
N LYS A 133 -16.58 6.95 12.93
CA LYS A 133 -17.99 7.27 13.16
C LYS A 133 -18.82 6.03 12.85
N PHE A 134 -19.62 5.56 13.79
CA PHE A 134 -20.42 4.35 13.63
C PHE A 134 -21.77 4.46 14.33
N GLN A 135 -22.77 3.76 13.79
CA GLN A 135 -24.07 3.60 14.42
C GLN A 135 -24.06 2.38 15.32
N LYS A 136 -24.30 2.59 16.60
CA LYS A 136 -24.47 1.47 17.53
C LYS A 136 -25.84 0.84 17.29
N ALA A 137 -25.89 -0.48 17.15
CA ALA A 137 -27.18 -1.16 17.01
C ALA A 137 -28.06 -0.89 18.24
N ASN A 138 -29.20 -0.22 18.05
CA ASN A 138 -30.19 0.01 19.09
C ASN A 138 -30.73 -1.36 19.56
N ASN A 139 -30.41 -1.78 20.78
CA ASN A 139 -31.04 -2.94 21.42
C ASN A 139 -32.28 -2.44 22.19
N PRO A 140 -33.52 -2.60 21.68
CA PRO A 140 -34.67 -1.88 22.22
C PRO A 140 -35.25 -2.46 23.52
N ASN A 141 -34.74 -3.59 24.03
CA ASN A 141 -35.42 -4.35 25.09
C ASN A 141 -34.47 -4.96 26.13
N VAL A 142 -33.66 -4.13 26.80
CA VAL A 142 -32.96 -4.60 28.01
C VAL A 142 -33.09 -3.56 29.13
N ILE A 143 -33.90 -3.88 30.13
CA ILE A 143 -33.91 -3.17 31.42
C ILE A 143 -32.67 -3.65 32.18
N PHE A 144 -31.61 -2.84 32.19
CA PHE A 144 -30.37 -3.17 32.88
C PHE A 144 -30.44 -2.77 34.37
N PHE A 145 -30.51 -3.76 35.25
CA PHE A 145 -30.21 -3.60 36.67
C PHE A 145 -28.75 -4.01 36.94
N ASN A 146 -27.78 -3.12 36.67
CA ASN A 146 -26.46 -3.25 37.27
C ASN A 146 -25.67 -1.93 37.25
N LYS A 147 -25.25 -1.46 38.44
CA LYS A 147 -24.49 -0.22 38.68
C LYS A 147 -23.09 -0.19 38.04
N GLY A 148 -22.63 -1.29 37.43
CA GLY A 148 -21.34 -1.39 36.74
C GLY A 148 -21.34 -0.78 35.33
N GLU A 149 -22.46 -0.85 34.62
CA GLU A 149 -22.58 -0.42 33.20
C GLU A 149 -22.95 1.05 33.03
N GLN A 150 -23.40 1.74 34.09
CA GLN A 150 -23.55 3.20 34.07
C GLN A 150 -22.20 3.89 33.88
N LYS A 151 -21.13 3.37 34.49
CA LYS A 151 -19.78 3.96 34.38
C LYS A 151 -19.20 3.93 32.96
N THR A 152 -19.52 2.90 32.17
CA THR A 152 -19.10 2.83 30.77
C THR A 152 -19.80 3.91 29.94
N ARG A 153 -21.09 4.14 30.18
CA ARG A 153 -21.87 5.17 29.48
C ARG A 153 -21.42 6.59 29.84
N ASP A 154 -21.09 6.81 31.12
CA ASP A 154 -20.56 8.09 31.60
C ASP A 154 -19.17 8.38 31.00
N PHE A 155 -18.29 7.37 30.91
CA PHE A 155 -16.96 7.50 30.33
C PHE A 155 -16.98 7.84 28.83
N PHE A 156 -17.85 7.17 28.06
CA PHE A 156 -18.05 7.54 26.65
C PHE A 156 -18.54 8.96 26.53
N SER A 157 -19.49 9.40 27.38
CA SER A 157 -19.98 10.78 27.38
C SER A 157 -18.91 11.83 27.72
N GLU A 158 -17.95 11.50 28.58
CA GLU A 158 -16.85 12.40 28.96
C GLU A 158 -15.77 12.52 27.86
N ILE A 159 -15.39 11.41 27.21
CA ILE A 159 -14.51 11.43 26.04
C ILE A 159 -15.19 12.14 24.86
N ASP A 160 -16.48 11.84 24.64
CA ASP A 160 -17.29 12.48 23.62
C ASP A 160 -17.29 13.99 23.84
N ASN A 161 -17.57 14.48 25.05
CA ASN A 161 -17.65 15.90 25.33
C ASN A 161 -16.31 16.63 25.18
N LEU A 162 -15.18 15.98 25.51
CA LEU A 162 -13.85 16.57 25.37
C LEU A 162 -13.38 16.61 23.90
N GLN A 163 -13.74 15.61 23.10
CA GLN A 163 -13.37 15.54 21.68
C GLN A 163 -14.35 16.33 20.79
N LYS A 164 -15.67 16.27 21.07
CA LYS A 164 -16.73 17.04 20.39
C LYS A 164 -16.48 18.54 20.47
N ASN A 165 -16.03 19.07 21.61
CA ASN A 165 -15.80 20.50 21.78
C ASN A 165 -14.58 21.03 21.00
N LYS A 166 -13.54 20.22 20.76
CA LYS A 166 -12.38 20.63 19.95
C LYS A 166 -12.66 20.57 18.44
N ILE A 167 -13.61 19.75 18.02
CA ILE A 167 -13.92 19.46 16.61
C ILE A 167 -15.15 20.25 16.11
N ALA A 168 -16.03 20.73 17.01
CA ALA A 168 -17.17 21.59 16.69
C ALA A 168 -16.83 22.85 15.89
N VAL A 169 -15.59 23.33 16.01
CA VAL A 169 -15.10 24.51 15.30
C VAL A 169 -14.65 24.18 13.86
N MET A 170 -14.51 22.90 13.49
CA MET A 170 -13.68 22.50 12.34
C MET A 170 -14.40 21.82 11.17
N SER A 171 -15.64 21.32 11.31
CA SER A 171 -16.39 20.78 10.16
C SER A 171 -17.88 20.55 10.46
N GLN A 172 -18.78 21.07 9.60
CA GLN A 172 -20.23 20.81 9.66
C GLN A 172 -20.62 19.38 9.28
N ASP A 173 -19.80 18.69 8.48
CA ASP A 173 -20.10 17.35 7.95
C ASP A 173 -20.06 16.23 9.00
N LEU A 174 -19.42 16.44 10.15
CA LEU A 174 -19.41 15.47 11.26
C LEU A 174 -20.73 15.45 12.06
N TYR A 175 -21.59 16.46 11.90
CA TYR A 175 -22.79 16.68 12.72
C TYR A 175 -24.11 16.23 12.09
N ALA A 176 -24.09 15.55 10.94
CA ALA A 176 -25.28 14.91 10.42
C ALA A 176 -25.56 13.60 11.20
N GLY A 177 -26.36 13.69 12.28
CA GLY A 177 -26.94 12.53 12.98
C GLY A 177 -26.68 12.52 14.49
N ASP A 178 -27.73 12.70 15.30
CA ASP A 178 -27.69 12.71 16.78
C ASP A 178 -27.46 11.33 17.43
N GLU A 179 -27.29 10.25 16.64
CA GLU A 179 -27.20 8.86 17.12
C GLU A 179 -25.85 8.17 16.85
N GLU A 180 -24.82 8.90 16.40
CA GLU A 180 -23.53 8.31 16.01
C GLU A 180 -22.44 8.54 17.06
N ASP A 181 -21.84 7.44 17.54
CA ASP A 181 -20.71 7.47 18.47
C ASP A 181 -19.42 7.79 17.67
N LEU A 182 -18.56 8.66 18.23
CA LEU A 182 -17.29 9.07 17.62
C LEU A 182 -16.12 8.68 18.53
N ILE A 183 -15.11 8.01 17.96
CA ILE A 183 -13.85 7.72 18.67
C ILE A 183 -12.65 8.19 17.85
N GLY A 184 -11.72 8.87 18.50
CA GLY A 184 -10.48 9.37 17.89
C GLY A 184 -9.23 8.62 18.34
N PHE A 185 -8.37 8.25 17.38
CA PHE A 185 -7.07 7.64 17.63
C PHE A 185 -5.94 8.46 17.01
N ARG A 186 -4.80 8.52 17.69
CA ARG A 186 -3.58 9.11 17.12
C ARG A 186 -2.99 8.17 16.08
N VAL A 187 -2.77 8.67 14.87
CA VAL A 187 -2.19 7.87 13.78
C VAL A 187 -0.67 7.77 13.99
N GLU A 188 -0.16 6.55 13.82
CA GLU A 188 1.26 6.19 13.92
C GLU A 188 1.93 6.26 12.55
N ASP A 189 1.31 5.62 11.56
CA ASP A 189 1.77 5.63 10.18
C ASP A 189 0.59 5.79 9.21
N LEU A 190 0.83 6.51 8.10
CA LEU A 190 -0.19 6.92 7.14
C LEU A 190 0.31 6.79 5.70
N SER A 191 -0.48 6.19 4.83
CA SER A 191 -0.32 6.21 3.36
C SER A 191 -1.56 6.78 2.68
N SER A 192 -1.53 6.86 1.36
CA SER A 192 -2.65 7.34 0.53
C SER A 192 -3.87 6.40 0.51
N ASN A 193 -3.76 5.20 1.07
CA ASN A 193 -4.80 4.16 1.09
C ASN A 193 -4.87 3.36 2.40
N GLY A 194 -4.08 3.72 3.41
CA GLY A 194 -4.07 3.00 4.67
C GLY A 194 -3.49 3.81 5.81
N LEU A 195 -3.81 3.41 7.03
CA LEU A 195 -3.26 4.00 8.24
C LEU A 195 -3.14 2.96 9.34
N SER A 196 -2.36 3.27 10.37
CA SER A 196 -2.38 2.50 11.61
C SER A 196 -2.27 3.36 12.85
N PHE A 197 -2.78 2.84 13.96
CA PHE A 197 -2.75 3.47 15.27
C PHE A 197 -2.67 2.41 16.36
N PHE A 198 -2.43 2.85 17.60
CA PHE A 198 -2.48 1.99 18.77
C PHE A 198 -3.80 2.16 19.52
N ALA A 199 -4.30 1.04 20.06
CA ALA A 199 -5.48 0.99 20.91
C ALA A 199 -5.18 0.16 22.16
N SER A 200 -5.79 0.53 23.28
CA SER A 200 -5.80 -0.28 24.51
C SER A 200 -6.67 -1.53 24.34
N ALA A 201 -6.52 -2.50 25.25
CA ALA A 201 -7.39 -3.67 25.29
C ALA A 201 -8.89 -3.31 25.35
N LYS A 202 -9.25 -2.28 26.13
CA LYS A 202 -10.64 -1.85 26.26
C LYS A 202 -11.20 -1.26 24.96
N GLU A 203 -10.44 -0.39 24.29
CA GLU A 203 -10.86 0.20 23.01
C GLU A 203 -10.99 -0.86 21.92
N LYS A 204 -10.08 -1.85 21.92
CA LYS A 204 -10.14 -2.98 20.99
C LYS A 204 -11.39 -3.84 21.20
N GLU A 205 -11.65 -4.25 22.44
CA GLU A 205 -12.80 -5.11 22.77
C GLU A 205 -14.15 -4.41 22.61
N LEU A 206 -14.27 -3.16 23.07
CA LEU A 206 -15.56 -2.47 23.13
C LEU A 206 -15.94 -1.76 21.82
N VAL A 207 -14.96 -1.44 20.98
CA VAL A 207 -15.19 -0.67 19.75
C VAL A 207 -14.73 -1.43 18.52
N LEU A 208 -13.42 -1.73 18.43
CA LEU A 208 -12.85 -2.25 17.19
C LEU A 208 -13.33 -3.67 16.84
N ASP A 209 -13.65 -4.49 17.83
CA ASP A 209 -14.23 -5.83 17.64
C ASP A 209 -15.69 -5.78 17.19
N GLU A 210 -16.45 -4.75 17.56
CA GLU A 210 -17.82 -4.52 17.09
C GLU A 210 -17.87 -3.88 15.69
N LEU A 211 -16.91 -3.02 15.37
CA LEU A 211 -16.80 -2.38 14.04
C LEU A 211 -16.55 -3.36 12.89
N GLN A 212 -16.11 -4.59 13.14
CA GLN A 212 -16.03 -5.61 12.08
C GLN A 212 -17.41 -6.08 11.59
N LYS A 213 -18.46 -5.84 12.37
CA LYS A 213 -19.83 -6.29 12.07
C LYS A 213 -20.71 -5.18 11.51
N VAL A 214 -20.23 -3.93 11.49
CA VAL A 214 -21.00 -2.73 11.16
C VAL A 214 -20.19 -1.85 10.21
N SER A 215 -20.85 -1.21 9.24
CA SER A 215 -20.21 -0.19 8.40
C SER A 215 -19.84 1.04 9.25
N PHE A 216 -18.63 1.56 9.08
CA PHE A 216 -18.19 2.80 9.73
C PHE A 216 -17.63 3.78 8.72
N SER A 217 -17.74 5.06 9.05
CA SER A 217 -17.12 6.15 8.30
C SER A 217 -15.79 6.53 8.95
N LEU A 218 -14.77 6.76 8.14
CA LEU A 218 -13.44 7.15 8.59
C LEU A 218 -13.15 8.60 8.20
N VAL A 219 -12.86 9.42 9.20
CA VAL A 219 -12.47 10.83 9.01
C VAL A 219 -11.07 11.03 9.55
N LEU A 220 -10.16 11.52 8.71
CA LEU A 220 -8.79 11.82 9.08
C LEU A 220 -8.61 13.32 9.25
N ASN A 221 -8.07 13.76 10.37
CA ASN A 221 -7.57 15.12 10.56
C ASN A 221 -6.03 15.08 10.49
N PHE A 222 -5.45 15.68 9.46
CA PHE A 222 -4.01 15.86 9.30
C PHE A 222 -3.71 17.35 9.42
N GLU A 223 -3.15 17.77 10.56
CA GLU A 223 -2.73 19.16 10.82
C GLU A 223 -3.83 20.17 10.46
N MET A 224 -5.03 19.97 11.00
CA MET A 224 -6.21 20.82 10.81
C MET A 224 -6.90 20.66 9.44
N GLN A 225 -6.39 19.80 8.54
CA GLN A 225 -7.06 19.46 7.29
C GLN A 225 -7.83 18.14 7.43
N VAL A 226 -9.11 18.16 7.02
CA VAL A 226 -10.01 17.02 7.15
C VAL A 226 -10.11 16.25 5.83
N PHE A 227 -9.97 14.93 5.90
CA PHE A 227 -10.15 14.00 4.77
C PHE A 227 -11.20 12.96 5.14
N ASN A 228 -12.27 12.87 4.35
CA ASN A 228 -13.25 11.80 4.45
C ASN A 228 -12.74 10.61 3.63
N LEU A 229 -12.53 9.46 4.27
CA LEU A 229 -11.93 8.28 3.68
C LEU A 229 -12.97 7.19 3.47
N GLU A 230 -13.24 6.88 2.21
CA GLU A 230 -14.26 5.92 1.79
C GLU A 230 -13.78 4.46 1.89
N GLU A 231 -14.74 3.53 2.00
CA GLU A 231 -14.50 2.08 1.96
C GLU A 231 -13.45 1.61 2.98
N ALA A 232 -13.49 2.20 4.18
CA ALA A 232 -12.57 1.86 5.25
C ALA A 232 -12.87 0.48 5.86
N VAL A 233 -11.84 -0.35 5.98
CA VAL A 233 -11.91 -1.70 6.55
C VAL A 233 -10.73 -1.94 7.47
N ILE A 234 -11.00 -2.49 8.65
CA ILE A 234 -9.93 -2.94 9.57
C ILE A 234 -9.29 -4.20 8.99
N VAL A 235 -8.00 -4.16 8.69
CA VAL A 235 -7.25 -5.25 8.05
C VAL A 235 -6.48 -6.12 9.04
N TYR A 236 -6.02 -5.57 10.17
CA TYR A 236 -5.37 -6.35 11.22
C TYR A 236 -5.50 -5.71 12.59
N LYS A 237 -5.40 -6.57 13.63
CA LYS A 237 -5.32 -6.21 15.05
C LYS A 237 -4.22 -7.06 15.68
N MET A 238 -3.05 -6.48 15.87
CA MET A 238 -1.86 -7.20 16.36
C MET A 238 -1.54 -6.82 17.78
N ASN A 239 -1.15 -7.79 18.61
CA ASN A 239 -0.60 -7.50 19.93
C ASN A 239 0.66 -6.64 19.79
N TYR A 240 0.70 -5.53 20.53
CA TYR A 240 1.85 -4.65 20.59
C TYR A 240 2.38 -4.61 22.01
N ILE A 241 3.62 -5.04 22.19
CA ILE A 241 4.32 -5.03 23.47
C ILE A 241 5.26 -3.84 23.46
N ASN A 242 4.91 -2.79 24.20
CA ASN A 242 5.83 -1.69 24.44
C ASN A 242 6.73 -2.04 25.64
N ALA A 243 8.05 -2.11 25.42
CA ALA A 243 9.03 -2.44 26.45
C ALA A 243 9.02 -1.44 27.63
N GLN A 244 8.58 -0.20 27.41
CA GLN A 244 8.50 0.85 28.43
C GLN A 244 7.24 0.74 29.31
N PHE A 245 6.21 0.01 28.86
CA PHE A 245 4.93 -0.17 29.55
C PHE A 245 4.62 -1.65 29.74
N SER A 246 5.60 -2.40 30.23
CA SER A 246 5.46 -3.83 30.52
C SER A 246 4.29 -4.07 31.50
N GLY A 247 3.15 -4.55 30.99
CA GLY A 247 1.95 -4.85 31.76
C GLY A 247 0.66 -4.20 31.24
N VAL A 248 0.74 -3.22 30.34
CA VAL A 248 -0.45 -2.66 29.68
C VAL A 248 -0.60 -3.26 28.28
N PRO A 249 -1.57 -4.15 28.05
CA PRO A 249 -1.79 -4.73 26.73
C PRO A 249 -2.27 -3.64 25.75
N MET A 250 -1.47 -3.42 24.70
CA MET A 250 -1.80 -2.55 23.58
C MET A 250 -1.89 -3.35 22.29
N TYR A 251 -2.61 -2.81 21.32
CA TYR A 251 -2.84 -3.41 20.03
C TYR A 251 -2.52 -2.42 18.94
N LYS A 252 -1.76 -2.85 17.92
CA LYS A 252 -1.60 -2.10 16.68
C LYS A 252 -2.73 -2.47 15.72
N ILE A 253 -3.43 -1.46 15.24
CA ILE A 253 -4.62 -1.60 14.40
C ILE A 253 -4.30 -1.03 13.04
N GLY A 254 -4.54 -1.80 11.99
CA GLY A 254 -4.41 -1.35 10.61
C GLY A 254 -5.77 -1.15 9.96
N ILE A 255 -5.95 -0.03 9.28
CA ILE A 255 -7.12 0.25 8.45
C ILE A 255 -6.65 0.48 7.02
N ASN A 256 -7.34 -0.14 6.06
CA ASN A 256 -7.21 0.12 4.64
C ASN A 256 -8.45 0.88 4.17
N PHE A 257 -8.30 1.80 3.24
CA PHE A 257 -9.39 2.59 2.68
C PHE A 257 -9.13 2.86 1.19
N LYS A 258 -10.16 3.30 0.47
CA LYS A 258 -10.02 3.64 -0.95
C LYS A 258 -9.00 4.75 -1.13
N HIS A 259 -8.14 4.59 -2.14
CA HIS A 259 -7.07 5.55 -2.41
C HIS A 259 -7.60 6.99 -2.51
N SER A 260 -7.00 7.90 -1.74
CA SER A 260 -7.35 9.32 -1.71
C SER A 260 -6.24 10.17 -2.36
N PRO A 261 -6.46 10.69 -3.58
CA PRO A 261 -5.46 11.52 -4.27
C PRO A 261 -5.11 12.81 -3.52
N ASN A 262 -6.08 13.40 -2.83
CA ASN A 262 -5.85 14.63 -2.04
C ASN A 262 -4.96 14.35 -0.83
N LEU A 263 -5.19 13.22 -0.15
CA LEU A 263 -4.35 12.78 0.96
C LEU A 263 -2.93 12.46 0.48
N LYS A 264 -2.80 11.79 -0.68
CA LYS A 264 -1.51 11.52 -1.30
C LYS A 264 -0.71 12.80 -1.50
N ARG A 265 -1.30 13.82 -2.14
CA ARG A 265 -0.63 15.12 -2.36
C ARG A 265 -0.18 15.76 -1.05
N LYS A 266 -1.03 15.77 -0.03
CA LYS A 266 -0.66 16.31 1.30
C LYS A 266 0.51 15.54 1.93
N ILE A 267 0.55 14.22 1.79
CA ILE A 267 1.68 13.41 2.26
C ILE A 267 2.96 13.76 1.48
N GLU A 268 2.88 13.86 0.16
CA GLU A 268 4.01 14.19 -0.71
C GLU A 268 4.55 15.61 -0.46
N ASP A 269 3.67 16.58 -0.26
CA ASP A 269 4.01 17.98 0.05
C ASP A 269 4.79 18.09 1.36
N VAL A 270 4.41 17.28 2.36
CA VAL A 270 4.99 17.30 3.70
C VAL A 270 6.23 16.42 3.80
N SER A 271 6.27 15.28 3.10
CA SER A 271 7.43 14.38 3.08
C SER A 271 8.54 14.89 2.15
N GLY A 272 8.21 15.75 1.17
CA GLY A 272 9.12 16.16 0.11
C GLY A 272 9.42 15.04 -0.90
N ILE A 273 8.69 13.92 -0.84
CA ILE A 273 8.88 12.76 -1.72
C ILE A 273 7.69 12.69 -2.68
N THR A 274 7.93 13.01 -3.94
CA THR A 274 6.95 12.83 -5.02
C THR A 274 7.05 11.40 -5.52
N ILE A 275 6.07 10.55 -5.19
CA ILE A 275 6.09 9.11 -5.46
C ILE A 275 5.88 8.83 -6.96
N ASP A 276 5.25 9.77 -7.68
CA ASP A 276 4.86 9.61 -9.09
C ASP A 276 5.94 9.98 -10.13
N LEU A 277 7.10 10.51 -9.72
CA LEU A 277 8.13 10.99 -10.67
C LEU A 277 9.34 10.06 -10.80
N VAL A 278 9.36 8.92 -10.11
CA VAL A 278 10.45 7.96 -10.26
C VAL A 278 10.10 7.02 -11.41
N ASP A 279 10.66 7.32 -12.58
CA ASP A 279 10.63 6.41 -13.73
C ASP A 279 11.54 5.22 -13.43
N TYR A 280 10.96 4.17 -12.83
CA TYR A 280 11.66 2.94 -12.50
C TYR A 280 12.33 2.28 -13.71
N GLN A 281 11.85 2.51 -14.94
CA GLN A 281 12.51 2.00 -16.16
C GLN A 281 13.82 2.74 -16.40
N LYS A 282 13.81 4.08 -16.27
CA LYS A 282 15.02 4.90 -16.41
C LYS A 282 16.02 4.66 -15.28
N GLU A 283 15.54 4.52 -14.05
CA GLU A 283 16.39 4.22 -12.89
C GLU A 283 17.00 2.82 -12.99
N PHE A 284 16.25 1.83 -13.50
CA PHE A 284 16.81 0.52 -13.80
C PHE A 284 17.88 0.61 -14.89
N GLU A 285 17.65 1.35 -15.97
CA GLU A 285 18.64 1.58 -17.05
C GLU A 285 19.93 2.26 -16.56
N GLU A 286 19.83 3.19 -15.61
CA GLU A 286 20.99 3.82 -14.98
C GLU A 286 21.71 2.88 -14.01
N PHE A 287 20.97 2.07 -13.24
CA PHE A 287 21.53 1.10 -12.30
C PHE A 287 22.42 0.07 -13.01
N ILE A 288 21.92 -0.58 -14.06
CA ILE A 288 22.62 -1.60 -14.85
C ILE A 288 23.73 -1.08 -15.77
N LYS A 289 23.90 0.25 -15.89
CA LYS A 289 25.08 0.86 -16.55
C LYS A 289 26.26 1.02 -15.60
N ASN A 290 25.99 1.01 -14.30
CA ASN A 290 26.96 1.25 -13.23
C ASN A 290 27.33 -0.02 -12.44
N GLU A 291 26.74 -1.17 -12.79
CA GLU A 291 27.15 -2.52 -12.34
C GLU A 291 28.20 -3.10 -13.30
#